data_AF-A0A961X1K9-F1
#
_entry.id   AF-A0A961X1K9-F1
#
_cell.length_a   1.000
_cell.length_b   1.000
_cell.length_c   1.000
_cell.angle_alpha   90.00
_cell.angle_beta   90.00
_cell.angle_gamma   90.00
#
_symmetry.space_group_name_H-M   'P 1'
#
loop_
_entity.id
_entity.type
_entity.pdbx_description
1 polymer ?
#
loop_
_entity_poly.entity_id
_entity_poly.type
_entity_poly.pdbx_seq_one_letter_code
_entity_poly.pdbx_strand_id
1 'polypeptide(L)'
;MRFPPSFLDDIRGRVSISSVVGRKVAWDRRKTNAGKGDYWACCPFHGEKSASFHVDDRKGRYHCFGCKASGDIFTFLVEKEGLSFPEAVERLASEAGLA
;
A
#
# COMPACT_ATOMS: atom_id res chain seq x y z
N MET A 1 -13.82 -10.75 15.68
CA MET A 1 -12.98 -10.44 14.50
C MET A 1 -12.11 -11.65 14.22
N ARG A 2 -11.94 -12.06 12.95
CA ARG A 2 -11.22 -13.29 12.55
C ARG A 2 -9.71 -13.22 12.75
N PHE A 3 -9.13 -12.01 12.86
CA PHE A 3 -7.69 -11.81 13.05
C PHE A 3 -7.40 -10.93 14.27
N PRO A 4 -6.45 -11.31 15.14
CA PRO A 4 -6.07 -10.49 16.29
C PRO A 4 -5.28 -9.25 15.84
N PRO A 5 -5.41 -8.10 16.52
CA PRO A 5 -4.71 -6.87 16.13
C PRO A 5 -3.19 -7.00 16.04
N SER A 6 -2.58 -7.80 16.93
CA SER A 6 -1.14 -8.08 16.94
C SER A 6 -0.67 -8.81 15.68
N PHE A 7 -1.49 -9.70 15.13
CA PHE A 7 -1.15 -10.39 13.88
C PHE A 7 -1.16 -9.43 12.68
N LEU A 8 -2.13 -8.51 12.65
CA LEU A 8 -2.18 -7.48 11.61
C LEU A 8 -1.00 -6.50 11.74
N ASP A 9 -0.53 -6.23 12.96
CA ASP A 9 0.65 -5.41 13.21
C ASP A 9 1.95 -6.10 12.74
N ASP A 10 2.10 -7.40 13.02
CA ASP A 10 3.26 -8.18 12.56
C ASP A 10 3.34 -8.18 11.02
N ILE A 11 2.21 -8.34 10.32
CA ILE A 11 2.15 -8.18 8.85
C ILE A 11 2.65 -6.80 8.41
N ARG A 12 2.15 -5.72 9.03
CA ARG A 12 2.58 -4.34 8.70
C ARG A 12 4.06 -4.10 9.00
N GLY A 13 4.62 -4.77 10.00
CA GLY A 13 6.03 -4.69 10.34
C GLY A 13 6.95 -5.40 9.34
N ARG A 14 6.44 -6.43 8.64
CA ARG A 14 7.25 -7.23 7.70
C ARG A 14 7.07 -6.86 6.23
N VAL A 15 5.91 -6.32 5.85
CA VAL A 15 5.61 -5.98 4.45
C VAL A 15 5.39 -4.48 4.30
N SER A 16 6.28 -3.83 3.54
CA SER A 16 6.16 -2.39 3.27
C SER A 16 5.05 -2.09 2.27
N ILE A 17 4.38 -0.94 2.45
CA ILE A 17 3.29 -0.54 1.55
C ILE A 17 3.79 -0.20 0.15
N SER A 18 5.00 0.34 0.02
CA SER A 18 5.66 0.56 -1.27
C SER A 18 5.84 -0.75 -2.03
N SER A 19 6.23 -1.84 -1.36
CA SER A 19 6.38 -3.15 -2.00
C SER A 19 5.04 -3.67 -2.54
N VAL A 20 3.94 -3.43 -1.81
CA VAL A 20 2.60 -3.81 -2.25
C VAL A 20 2.14 -2.96 -3.43
N VAL A 21 2.15 -1.64 -3.27
CA VAL A 21 1.65 -0.69 -4.26
C VAL A 21 2.49 -0.71 -5.54
N GLY A 22 3.81 -0.88 -5.42
CA GLY A 22 4.76 -0.87 -6.52
C GLY A 22 4.51 -1.96 -7.56
N ARG A 23 3.69 -2.97 -7.24
CA ARG A 23 3.21 -3.99 -8.18
C ARG A 23 2.21 -3.45 -9.21
N LYS A 24 1.57 -2.31 -8.92
CA LYS A 24 0.48 -1.73 -9.72
C LYS A 24 0.79 -0.36 -10.31
N VAL A 25 1.88 0.28 -9.88
CA VAL A 25 2.23 1.64 -10.30
C VAL A 25 3.67 1.73 -10.76
N ALA A 26 3.93 2.67 -11.67
CA ALA A 26 5.28 3.11 -11.97
C ALA A 26 5.64 4.29 -11.07
N TRP A 27 6.74 4.17 -10.33
CA TRP A 27 7.21 5.24 -9.44
C TRP A 27 7.75 6.43 -10.24
N ASP A 28 7.32 7.63 -9.87
CA ASP A 28 7.94 8.88 -10.32
C ASP A 28 9.31 9.00 -9.67
N ARG A 29 10.35 8.78 -10.49
CA ARG A 29 11.75 8.75 -10.04
C ARG A 29 12.26 10.11 -9.54
N ARG A 30 11.62 11.23 -9.91
CA ARG A 30 12.06 12.57 -9.51
C ARG A 30 11.49 12.95 -8.15
N LYS A 31 10.26 12.54 -7.87
CA LYS A 31 9.59 12.80 -6.58
C LYS A 31 9.87 11.73 -5.52
N THR A 32 10.11 10.50 -5.94
CA THR A 32 10.39 9.37 -5.02
C THR A 32 11.76 9.51 -4.37
N ASN A 33 11.80 9.40 -3.04
CA ASN A 33 12.99 9.20 -2.24
C ASN A 33 12.88 7.88 -1.47
N ALA A 34 13.29 6.79 -2.12
CA ALA A 34 13.20 5.44 -1.55
C ALA A 34 14.00 5.29 -0.25
N GLY A 35 15.14 5.98 -0.11
CA GLY A 35 15.94 5.97 1.13
C GLY A 35 15.22 6.60 2.33
N LYS A 36 14.19 7.42 2.10
CA LYS A 36 13.32 7.98 3.15
C LYS A 36 11.97 7.26 3.27
N GLY A 37 11.75 6.19 2.50
CA GLY A 37 10.46 5.52 2.42
C GLY A 37 9.35 6.37 1.80
N ASP A 38 9.71 7.37 0.98
CA ASP A 38 8.80 8.34 0.36
C ASP A 38 8.66 8.05 -1.13
N TYR A 39 7.47 7.63 -1.57
CA TYR A 39 7.23 7.20 -2.94
C TYR A 39 6.08 7.96 -3.57
N TRP A 40 6.21 8.25 -4.86
CA TRP A 40 5.23 9.01 -5.62
C TRP A 40 4.91 8.31 -6.93
N ALA A 41 3.64 8.32 -7.33
CA ALA A 41 3.19 7.77 -8.61
C ALA A 41 1.96 8.53 -9.13
N CYS A 42 1.60 8.27 -10.39
CA CYS A 42 0.23 8.53 -10.84
C CYS A 42 -0.72 7.60 -10.07
N CYS A 43 -1.88 8.12 -9.69
CA CYS A 43 -2.81 7.38 -8.86
C CYS A 43 -3.40 6.17 -9.59
N PRO A 44 -3.41 4.99 -8.96
CA PRO A 44 -4.06 3.83 -9.55
C PRO A 44 -5.59 3.87 -9.38
N PHE A 45 -6.15 4.80 -8.60
CA PHE A 45 -7.60 4.92 -8.34
C PHE A 45 -8.32 5.87 -9.30
N HIS A 46 -7.61 6.73 -10.02
CA HIS A 46 -8.20 7.63 -11.03
C HIS A 46 -7.20 7.92 -12.16
N GLY A 47 -7.69 8.31 -13.33
CA GLY A 47 -6.83 8.64 -14.46
C GLY A 47 -6.22 10.03 -14.34
N GLU A 48 -4.88 10.11 -14.28
CA GLU A 48 -4.13 11.37 -14.28
C GLU A 48 -2.77 11.22 -14.98
N LYS A 49 -2.15 12.36 -15.34
CA LYS A 49 -0.82 12.40 -15.98
C LYS A 49 0.30 12.85 -15.03
N SER A 50 -0.05 13.44 -13.89
CA SER A 50 0.89 13.98 -12.92
C SER A 50 0.90 13.10 -11.67
N ALA A 51 2.04 12.90 -11.04
CA ALA A 51 2.10 12.10 -9.81
C ALA A 51 1.44 12.85 -8.63
N SER A 52 0.24 12.40 -8.22
CA SER A 52 -0.48 12.87 -7.03
C SER A 52 -0.66 11.80 -5.96
N PHE A 53 -0.25 10.55 -6.22
CA PHE A 53 -0.35 9.44 -5.29
C PHE A 53 0.94 9.32 -4.50
N HIS A 54 0.85 9.53 -3.18
CA HIS A 54 1.95 9.46 -2.25
C HIS A 54 1.84 8.19 -1.39
N VAL A 55 2.97 7.53 -1.17
CA VAL A 55 3.11 6.37 -0.29
C VAL A 55 4.25 6.65 0.68
N ASP A 56 3.98 6.53 1.98
CA ASP A 56 4.96 6.70 3.06
C ASP A 56 5.10 5.39 3.82
N ASP A 57 6.19 4.66 3.58
CA ASP A 57 6.48 3.38 4.23
C ASP A 57 6.62 3.52 5.74
N ARG A 58 7.16 4.64 6.23
CA ARG A 58 7.36 4.86 7.67
C ARG A 58 6.04 4.97 8.41
N LYS A 59 4.99 5.40 7.71
CA LYS A 59 3.62 5.50 8.22
C LYS A 59 2.73 4.34 7.79
N GLY A 60 3.23 3.45 6.92
CA GLY A 60 2.47 2.33 6.36
C GLY A 60 1.19 2.75 5.62
N ARG A 61 1.18 3.91 4.95
CA ARG A 61 -0.03 4.45 4.31
C ARG A 61 0.19 5.08 2.94
N TYR A 62 -0.89 5.17 2.18
CA TYR A 62 -0.97 5.97 0.97
C TYR A 62 -1.99 7.10 1.08
N HIS A 63 -1.80 8.13 0.27
CA HIS A 63 -2.78 9.19 0.04
C HIS A 63 -2.66 9.74 -1.38
N CYS A 64 -3.78 9.85 -2.08
CA CYS A 64 -3.88 10.56 -3.34
C CYS A 64 -4.35 12.00 -3.11
N PHE A 65 -3.51 12.97 -3.45
CA PHE A 65 -3.87 14.37 -3.34
C PHE A 65 -4.90 14.82 -4.39
N GLY A 66 -5.01 14.13 -5.52
CA GLY A 66 -6.01 14.36 -6.57
C GLY A 66 -7.41 13.87 -6.21
N CYS A 67 -7.57 12.56 -6.00
CA CYS A 67 -8.89 11.93 -5.77
C CYS A 67 -9.21 11.60 -4.31
N LYS A 68 -8.33 11.94 -3.37
CA LYS A 68 -8.50 11.71 -1.92
C LYS A 68 -8.53 10.26 -1.44
N ALA A 69 -8.33 9.29 -2.33
CA ALA A 69 -8.13 7.90 -1.94
C ALA A 69 -6.99 7.78 -0.92
N SER A 70 -7.20 7.07 0.18
CA SER A 70 -6.22 6.90 1.24
C SER A 70 -6.47 5.61 2.00
N GLY A 71 -5.40 5.00 2.49
CA GLY A 71 -5.51 3.73 3.20
C GLY A 71 -4.16 3.15 3.57
N ASP A 72 -4.18 1.92 4.07
CA ASP A 72 -2.99 1.13 4.38
C ASP A 72 -2.80 -0.02 3.37
N ILE A 73 -1.87 -0.93 3.65
CA ILE A 73 -1.59 -2.11 2.82
C ILE A 73 -2.82 -2.99 2.55
N PHE A 74 -3.72 -3.12 3.52
CA PHE A 74 -4.93 -3.93 3.38
C PHE A 74 -5.98 -3.18 2.58
N THR A 75 -6.18 -1.89 2.89
CA THR A 75 -7.11 -1.05 2.13
C THR A 75 -6.76 -1.03 0.64
N PHE A 76 -5.47 -0.95 0.31
CA PHE A 76 -5.02 -0.99 -1.07
C PHE A 76 -5.43 -2.29 -1.77
N LEU A 77 -5.20 -3.45 -1.17
CA LEU A 77 -5.57 -4.74 -1.77
C LEU A 77 -7.09 -4.89 -1.92
N VAL A 78 -7.86 -4.40 -0.95
CA VAL A 78 -9.32 -4.46 -1.01
C VAL A 78 -9.85 -3.53 -2.11
N GLU A 79 -9.52 -2.25 -2.05
CA GLU A 79 -10.11 -1.26 -2.96
C GLU A 79 -9.51 -1.31 -4.37
N LYS A 80 -8.21 -1.64 -4.49
CA LYS A 80 -7.52 -1.61 -5.78
C LYS A 80 -7.38 -2.96 -6.46
N GLU A 81 -7.26 -4.05 -5.68
CA GLU A 81 -7.17 -5.41 -6.23
C GLU A 81 -8.48 -6.20 -6.10
N GLY A 82 -9.50 -5.68 -5.41
CA GLY A 82 -10.81 -6.31 -5.30
C GLY A 82 -10.86 -7.52 -4.37
N LEU A 83 -9.85 -7.70 -3.51
CA LEU A 83 -9.80 -8.79 -2.54
C LEU A 83 -10.78 -8.51 -1.40
N SER A 84 -11.35 -9.57 -0.81
CA SER A 84 -11.95 -9.41 0.52
C SER A 84 -10.87 -9.14 1.57
N PHE A 85 -11.25 -8.54 2.71
CA PHE A 85 -10.29 -8.28 3.79
C PHE A 85 -9.57 -9.56 4.28
N PRO A 86 -10.24 -10.72 4.48
CA PRO A 86 -9.55 -11.97 4.80
C PRO A 86 -8.53 -12.40 3.74
N GLU A 87 -8.87 -12.33 2.45
CA GLU A 87 -7.93 -12.68 1.37
C GLU A 87 -6.72 -11.74 1.35
N ALA A 88 -6.94 -10.44 1.61
CA ALA A 88 -5.85 -9.47 1.72
C ALA A 88 -4.91 -9.81 2.89
N VAL A 89 -5.47 -10.23 4.04
CA VAL A 89 -4.69 -10.67 5.20
C VAL A 89 -3.91 -11.95 4.89
N GLU A 90 -4.53 -12.96 4.31
CA GLU A 90 -3.89 -14.25 3.97
C GLU A 90 -2.75 -14.06 2.96
N ARG A 91 -2.96 -13.22 1.94
CA ARG A 91 -1.93 -12.87 0.95
C ARG A 91 -0.74 -12.19 1.61
N LEU A 92 -0.99 -11.16 2.43
CA LEU A 92 0.09 -10.43 3.09
C LEU A 92 0.77 -11.24 4.19
N ALA A 93 0.06 -12.13 4.89
CA ALA A 93 0.64 -13.06 5.85
C ALA A 93 1.61 -14.04 5.16
N SER A 94 1.26 -14.53 3.97
CA SER A 94 2.15 -15.37 3.16
C SER A 94 3.42 -14.60 2.74
N GLU A 95 3.27 -13.34 2.31
CA GLU A 95 4.39 -12.46 1.97
C GLU A 95 5.27 -12.12 3.21
N ALA A 96 4.67 -12.08 4.40
CA ALA A 96 5.33 -11.81 5.67
C ALA A 96 6.00 -13.06 6.30
N GLY A 97 5.81 -14.26 5.73
CA GLY A 97 6.28 -15.52 6.31
C GLY A 97 5.56 -15.89 7.61
N LEU A 98 4.26 -15.63 7.67
CA LEU A 98 3.37 -15.83 8.84
C LEU A 98 2.24 -16.85 8.58
N ALA A 99 2.24 -17.49 7.41
CA ALA A 99 1.24 -18.46 6.98
C ALA A 99 1.40 -19.83 7.67
#